data_AF-A0A016VFL3-F1
#
_entry.id   AF-A0A016VFL3-F1
#
_cell.length_a   1.000
_cell.length_b   1.000
_cell.length_c   1.000
_cell.angle_alpha   90.00
_cell.angle_beta   90.00
_cell.angle_gamma   90.00
#
_symmetry.space_group_name_H-M   'P 1'
#
loop_
_entity.id
_entity.type
_entity.pdbx_description
1 polymer ?
#
loop_
_entity_poly.entity_id
_entity_poly.type
_entity_poly.pdbx_seq_one_letter_code
_entity_poly.pdbx_strand_id
1 'polypeptide(L)'
;MHWASFNCGFQLNAQHMTLKVPSLNIESDGNLSKIPSTGDTRVSFLLPDDLPSERTPADPPTPPEKLHYASRGSIFESTSRLKKRASQIILEVPAEHLRRIKETEGVGSIRRESKHFADNTTLHGPKRIYYGKKCSFGFWIIMMIMSLVLLMKQTATLIVMYTNHPTVSQASFLIEDHGIEFPLVTLCNFNPVKKSYIRKLNRTGDVSDDLLDYLMEFLIDASSLYWTADRENLHVGEKALEVYKAKHPNFTVEGFFLDAGFNCEESMMICSFGGRQFNCCQYMSVIITNLGKCFK
;
A
#
# COMPACT_ATOMS: atom_id res chain seq x y z
N MET A 1 43.95 22.36 18.94
CA MET A 1 42.54 22.48 19.36
C MET A 1 42.42 21.97 20.79
N HIS A 2 42.13 22.89 21.71
CA HIS A 2 42.05 22.66 23.16
C HIS A 2 40.95 21.64 23.49
N TRP A 3 41.28 20.61 24.27
CA TRP A 3 40.29 19.70 24.85
C TRP A 3 39.93 20.16 26.26
N ALA A 4 38.66 20.50 26.45
CA ALA A 4 38.11 20.85 27.74
C ALA A 4 38.09 19.63 28.68
N SER A 5 38.64 19.80 29.88
CA SER A 5 38.44 18.89 31.01
C SER A 5 37.00 19.04 31.51
N PHE A 6 36.19 17.98 31.41
CA PHE A 6 34.86 17.94 32.01
C PHE A 6 34.97 17.45 33.47
N ASN A 7 34.61 18.33 34.40
CA ASN A 7 34.34 18.02 35.80
C ASN A 7 32.99 17.30 35.91
N CYS A 8 32.93 16.22 36.68
CA CYS A 8 31.72 15.41 36.84
C CYS A 8 30.89 15.95 38.01
N GLY A 9 29.95 16.85 37.70
CA GLY A 9 28.88 17.27 38.60
C GLY A 9 27.55 17.23 37.83
N PHE A 10 26.64 16.34 38.23
CA PHE A 10 25.32 16.20 37.61
C PHE A 10 24.26 16.63 38.63
N GLN A 11 23.58 17.73 38.34
CA GLN A 11 22.44 18.21 39.12
C GLN A 11 21.21 18.16 38.21
N LEU A 12 20.30 17.24 38.52
CA LEU A 12 19.05 17.05 37.80
C LEU A 12 18.08 18.18 38.15
N ASN A 13 17.65 18.94 37.15
CA ASN A 13 16.48 19.80 37.28
C ASN A 13 15.50 19.44 36.16
N ALA A 14 14.32 18.97 36.55
CA ALA A 14 13.25 18.63 35.64
C ALA A 14 12.47 19.90 35.28
N GLN A 15 12.45 20.26 34.00
CA GLN A 15 11.47 21.20 33.48
C GLN A 15 10.73 20.60 32.29
N HIS A 16 9.41 20.59 32.48
CA HIS A 16 8.35 20.11 31.63
C HIS A 16 8.26 20.98 30.36
N MET A 17 8.35 20.38 29.17
CA MET A 17 8.17 21.09 27.90
C MET A 17 6.88 20.59 27.25
N THR A 18 5.87 21.47 27.25
CA THR A 18 4.59 21.29 26.56
C THR A 18 4.77 21.45 25.06
N LEU A 19 4.20 20.51 24.30
CA LEU A 19 4.15 20.51 22.84
C LEU A 19 3.28 21.68 22.34
N LYS A 20 3.89 22.61 21.58
CA LYS A 20 3.20 23.66 20.84
C LYS A 20 3.10 23.24 19.37
N VAL A 21 1.89 23.06 18.88
CA VAL A 21 1.59 22.73 17.47
C VAL A 21 1.70 24.01 16.62
N PRO A 22 2.30 24.00 15.42
CA PRO A 22 2.29 25.16 14.53
C PRO A 22 0.98 25.26 13.76
N SER A 23 0.39 26.45 13.77
CA SER A 23 -0.77 26.84 12.96
C SER A 23 -0.36 27.05 11.50
N LEU A 24 -1.18 26.55 10.57
CA LEU A 24 -1.12 26.86 9.14
C LEU A 24 -1.58 28.31 8.90
N ASN A 25 -0.67 29.17 8.43
CA ASN A 25 -1.01 30.46 7.84
C ASN A 25 -1.11 30.28 6.32
N ILE A 26 -2.28 30.60 5.77
CA ILE A 26 -2.51 30.77 4.34
C ILE A 26 -2.27 32.24 4.04
N GLU A 27 -1.16 32.55 3.36
CA GLU A 27 -0.92 33.87 2.78
C GLU A 27 -1.24 33.81 1.29
N SER A 28 -2.22 34.63 0.88
CA SER A 28 -2.69 34.79 -0.49
C SER A 28 -2.08 36.06 -1.03
N ASP A 29 -1.05 35.96 -1.87
CA ASP A 29 -0.56 37.09 -2.66
C ASP A 29 -0.79 36.86 -4.15
N GLY A 30 -1.67 37.68 -4.71
CA GLY A 30 -1.75 37.91 -6.14
C GLY A 30 -0.74 38.98 -6.56
N ASN A 31 0.02 38.72 -7.61
CA ASN A 31 0.04 39.56 -8.81
C ASN A 31 1.12 39.13 -9.82
N LEU A 32 0.62 38.84 -11.02
CA LEU A 32 1.17 38.96 -12.36
C LEU A 32 2.48 39.78 -12.53
N SER A 33 3.53 39.17 -13.10
CA SER A 33 4.20 39.69 -14.32
C SER A 33 5.38 38.84 -14.85
N LYS A 34 5.33 38.61 -16.18
CA LYS A 34 6.40 38.50 -17.18
C LYS A 34 7.55 37.49 -17.00
N ILE A 35 7.52 36.48 -17.86
CA ILE A 35 8.62 35.57 -18.24
C ILE A 35 9.55 36.28 -19.25
N PRO A 36 10.87 36.06 -19.16
CA PRO A 36 11.66 35.75 -20.35
C PRO A 36 12.39 34.40 -20.24
N SER A 37 12.38 33.72 -21.38
CA SER A 37 13.05 32.45 -21.71
C SER A 37 14.54 32.44 -21.37
N THR A 38 15.04 31.33 -20.81
CA THR A 38 16.26 30.63 -21.26
C THR A 38 16.50 29.35 -20.46
N GLY A 39 16.84 28.26 -21.15
CA GLY A 39 17.95 27.37 -20.73
C GLY A 39 17.59 26.04 -20.08
N ASP A 40 17.69 24.99 -20.89
CA ASP A 40 17.83 23.56 -20.59
C ASP A 40 18.41 23.16 -19.22
N THR A 41 17.83 22.12 -18.60
CA THR A 41 18.57 20.92 -18.16
C THR A 41 17.60 19.74 -17.97
N ARG A 42 17.56 18.82 -18.95
CA ARG A 42 16.97 17.48 -18.83
C ARG A 42 18.02 16.54 -18.22
N VAL A 43 17.70 15.86 -17.12
CA VAL A 43 18.44 14.69 -16.64
C VAL A 43 17.56 13.46 -16.87
N SER A 44 17.93 12.67 -17.87
CA SER A 44 17.33 11.39 -18.20
C SER A 44 17.80 10.32 -17.21
N PHE A 45 16.86 9.57 -16.65
CA PHE A 45 17.11 8.33 -15.93
C PHE A 45 17.51 7.23 -16.92
N LEU A 46 18.73 6.69 -16.78
CA LEU A 46 19.23 5.53 -17.50
C LEU A 46 18.75 4.24 -16.80
N LEU A 47 17.99 3.42 -17.52
CA LEU A 47 17.79 1.99 -17.27
C LEU A 47 18.96 1.21 -17.92
N PRO A 48 19.49 0.16 -17.30
CA PRO A 48 20.31 -0.83 -17.99
C PRO A 48 19.44 -2.00 -18.49
N ASP A 49 19.30 -2.10 -19.80
CA ASP A 49 19.13 -3.37 -20.51
C ASP A 49 20.52 -3.97 -20.74
N ASP A 50 20.70 -5.27 -20.50
CA ASP A 50 21.61 -6.11 -21.28
C ASP A 50 21.36 -7.61 -20.99
N LEU A 51 20.86 -8.31 -22.02
CA LEU A 51 20.95 -9.75 -22.24
C LEU A 51 21.94 -9.96 -23.39
N PRO A 52 22.71 -11.06 -23.44
CA PRO A 52 22.37 -11.99 -24.52
C PRO A 52 22.64 -13.49 -24.27
N SER A 53 21.83 -14.26 -24.99
CA SER A 53 22.13 -15.48 -25.77
C SER A 53 22.21 -16.87 -25.11
N GLU A 54 21.19 -17.63 -25.52
CA GLU A 54 20.93 -19.06 -25.55
C GLU A 54 22.02 -19.91 -26.26
N ARG A 55 22.30 -21.12 -25.74
CA ARG A 55 22.88 -22.26 -26.49
C ARG A 55 22.61 -23.59 -25.73
N THR A 56 22.04 -24.59 -26.41
CA THR A 56 21.82 -25.99 -25.96
C THR A 56 21.83 -26.91 -27.21
N PRO A 57 21.93 -28.27 -27.17
CA PRO A 57 22.61 -29.25 -26.29
C PRO A 57 23.60 -30.19 -27.05
N ALA A 58 24.46 -30.94 -26.35
CA ALA A 58 24.92 -32.27 -26.76
C ALA A 58 25.55 -33.05 -25.58
N ASP A 59 25.12 -34.30 -25.39
CA ASP A 59 25.62 -35.35 -24.48
C ASP A 59 25.51 -36.70 -25.27
N PRO A 60 26.07 -37.87 -24.84
CA PRO A 60 27.27 -38.21 -24.04
C PRO A 60 28.11 -39.35 -24.75
N PRO A 61 29.10 -40.04 -24.12
CA PRO A 61 28.79 -41.20 -23.27
C PRO A 61 29.73 -41.44 -22.05
N THR A 62 29.16 -42.09 -21.04
CA THR A 62 29.74 -42.74 -19.82
C THR A 62 29.60 -44.27 -19.94
N PRO A 63 29.90 -45.15 -18.94
CA PRO A 63 30.95 -45.29 -17.89
C PRO A 63 31.55 -46.76 -17.93
N PRO A 64 32.16 -47.38 -16.87
CA PRO A 64 31.51 -47.83 -15.61
C PRO A 64 32.38 -47.56 -14.34
N GLU A 65 31.86 -47.19 -13.17
CA GLU A 65 30.96 -47.86 -12.19
C GLU A 65 31.74 -48.43 -10.97
N LYS A 66 31.13 -48.21 -9.79
CA LYS A 66 31.19 -48.90 -8.47
C LYS A 66 31.65 -47.97 -7.34
N LEU A 67 30.74 -47.30 -6.62
CA LEU A 67 29.81 -47.80 -5.59
C LEU A 67 30.56 -48.45 -4.40
N HIS A 68 30.66 -47.75 -3.26
CA HIS A 68 29.96 -48.16 -2.03
C HIS A 68 30.27 -47.25 -0.83
N TYR A 69 29.20 -47.07 -0.08
CA TYR A 69 29.00 -46.46 1.23
C TYR A 69 29.89 -47.07 2.32
N ALA A 70 30.40 -46.26 3.26
CA ALA A 70 30.27 -46.43 4.72
C ALA A 70 31.49 -45.98 5.56
N SER A 71 31.12 -45.28 6.64
CA SER A 71 31.62 -45.44 8.02
C SER A 71 32.76 -44.57 8.56
N ARG A 72 32.43 -44.01 9.72
CA ARG A 72 33.27 -43.40 10.77
C ARG A 72 34.31 -44.40 11.32
N GLY A 73 35.45 -43.87 11.73
CA GLY A 73 36.48 -44.52 12.57
C GLY A 73 37.83 -44.61 11.84
N SER A 74 39.00 -44.37 12.40
CA SER A 74 39.37 -44.04 13.77
C SER A 74 40.68 -43.23 13.73
N ILE A 75 40.71 -42.09 14.42
CA ILE A 75 41.94 -41.37 14.80
C ILE A 75 42.59 -42.18 15.93
N PHE A 76 43.09 -43.38 15.63
CA PHE A 76 43.77 -44.20 16.63
C PHE A 76 44.99 -44.95 16.07
N GLU A 77 45.22 -44.91 14.75
CA GLU A 77 46.35 -45.61 14.13
C GLU A 77 47.61 -44.73 13.96
N SER A 78 47.48 -43.39 13.99
CA SER A 78 48.63 -42.47 13.88
C SER A 78 49.37 -42.24 15.20
N THR A 79 48.71 -42.42 16.35
CA THR A 79 49.27 -42.21 17.70
C THR A 79 50.16 -43.37 18.16
N SER A 80 50.01 -44.58 17.62
CA SER A 80 50.79 -45.75 18.03
C SER A 80 52.23 -45.76 17.49
N ARG A 81 52.46 -45.17 16.29
CA ARG A 81 53.81 -45.07 15.69
C ARG A 81 54.64 -43.90 16.22
N LEU A 82 54.00 -42.81 16.67
CA LEU A 82 54.66 -41.70 17.37
C LEU A 82 55.04 -42.05 18.81
N LYS A 83 54.23 -42.86 19.51
CA LYS A 83 54.49 -43.28 20.89
C LYS A 83 55.72 -44.18 21.04
N LYS A 84 56.10 -44.94 20.00
CA LYS A 84 57.33 -45.77 19.98
C LYS A 84 58.64 -44.99 19.78
N ARG A 85 58.59 -43.71 19.37
CA ARG A 85 59.80 -42.86 19.21
C ARG A 85 60.02 -41.86 20.35
N ALA A 86 59.04 -41.64 21.23
CA ALA A 86 59.12 -40.61 22.28
C ALA A 86 59.63 -41.10 23.65
N SER A 87 59.97 -42.39 23.80
CA SER A 87 60.43 -42.95 25.09
C SER A 87 61.95 -42.99 25.28
N GLN A 88 62.73 -42.34 24.41
CA GLN A 88 64.19 -42.22 24.57
C GLN A 88 64.68 -40.78 24.82
N ILE A 89 63.76 -39.85 25.11
CA ILE A 89 64.14 -38.48 25.47
C ILE A 89 63.59 -38.19 26.86
N ILE A 90 64.41 -38.46 27.88
CA ILE A 90 64.20 -37.94 29.22
C ILE A 90 64.62 -36.47 29.18
N LEU A 91 63.65 -35.58 28.92
CA LEU A 91 63.82 -34.15 29.10
C LEU A 91 63.49 -33.84 30.57
N GLU A 92 64.54 -33.69 31.38
CA GLU A 92 64.43 -33.15 32.72
C GLU A 92 64.14 -31.64 32.58
N VAL A 93 62.85 -31.28 32.53
CA VAL A 93 62.43 -29.89 32.39
C VAL A 93 62.32 -29.28 33.78
N PRO A 94 63.08 -28.20 34.10
CA PRO A 94 62.99 -27.54 35.39
C PRO A 94 61.57 -26.99 35.64
N ALA A 95 61.03 -27.20 36.84
CA ALA A 95 59.69 -26.78 37.26
C ALA A 95 59.39 -25.27 37.05
N GLU A 96 60.43 -24.45 36.87
CA GLU A 96 60.33 -23.02 36.64
C GLU A 96 59.77 -22.66 35.24
N HIS A 97 59.90 -23.56 34.26
CA HIS A 97 59.28 -23.38 32.95
C HIS A 97 57.79 -23.74 32.95
N LEU A 98 57.34 -24.64 33.84
CA LEU A 98 55.92 -24.97 33.99
C LEU A 98 55.14 -23.86 34.70
N ARG A 99 55.79 -23.15 35.63
CA ARG A 99 55.18 -21.99 36.31
C ARG A 99 54.88 -20.85 35.34
N ARG A 100 55.71 -20.68 34.31
CA ARG A 100 55.52 -19.68 33.24
C ARG A 100 54.38 -20.01 32.26
N ILE A 101 54.04 -21.29 32.11
CA ILE A 101 52.95 -21.75 31.21
C ILE A 101 51.58 -21.63 31.90
N LYS A 102 51.53 -21.63 33.23
CA LYS A 102 50.29 -21.33 33.98
C LYS A 102 49.87 -19.86 33.88
N GLU A 103 50.79 -18.96 33.52
CA GLU A 103 50.53 -17.52 33.35
C GLU A 103 50.31 -17.07 31.90
N THR A 104 50.44 -17.97 30.92
CA THR A 104 50.01 -17.65 29.55
C THR A 104 48.49 -17.76 29.43
N GLU A 105 47.80 -16.62 29.57
CA GLU A 105 46.42 -16.45 29.11
C GLU A 105 46.28 -17.03 27.69
N GLY A 106 45.29 -17.90 27.50
CA GLY A 106 45.15 -18.74 26.30
C GLY A 106 45.16 -17.99 24.98
N VAL A 107 45.69 -18.67 23.96
CA VAL A 107 45.67 -18.28 22.54
C VAL A 107 44.21 -18.11 22.11
N GLY A 108 43.82 -16.85 21.85
CA GLY A 108 42.42 -16.43 21.72
C GLY A 108 41.94 -15.47 22.83
N SER A 109 42.85 -14.76 23.50
CA SER A 109 42.48 -13.77 24.53
C SER A 109 41.49 -12.75 23.98
N ILE A 110 40.25 -12.77 24.52
CA ILE A 110 39.12 -11.88 24.18
C ILE A 110 39.55 -10.41 24.18
N ARG A 111 40.55 -10.05 24.98
CA ARG A 111 41.14 -8.72 25.03
C ARG A 111 41.86 -8.33 23.74
N ARG A 112 42.60 -9.24 23.13
CA ARG A 112 43.32 -8.98 21.87
C ARG A 112 42.35 -8.77 20.72
N GLU A 113 41.31 -9.60 20.64
CA GLU A 113 40.29 -9.52 19.58
C GLU A 113 39.40 -8.29 19.77
N SER A 114 39.03 -7.96 21.00
CA SER A 114 38.27 -6.74 21.33
C SER A 114 39.06 -5.47 21.05
N LYS A 115 40.38 -5.47 21.29
CA LYS A 115 41.29 -4.38 20.91
C LYS A 115 41.34 -4.20 19.40
N HIS A 116 41.58 -5.29 18.67
CA HIS A 116 41.64 -5.28 17.21
C HIS A 116 40.32 -4.78 16.60
N PHE A 117 39.18 -5.23 17.14
CA PHE A 117 37.86 -4.75 16.73
C PHE A 117 37.65 -3.28 17.04
N ALA A 118 37.98 -2.80 18.24
CA ALA A 118 37.80 -1.41 18.62
C ALA A 118 38.69 -0.43 17.82
N ASP A 119 39.86 -0.89 17.36
CA ASP A 119 40.78 -0.10 16.55
C ASP A 119 40.40 -0.09 15.06
N ASN A 120 39.79 -1.17 14.55
CA ASN A 120 39.47 -1.33 13.13
C ASN A 120 37.99 -1.07 12.78
N THR A 121 37.11 -0.93 13.79
CA THR A 121 35.68 -0.66 13.54
C THR A 121 35.44 0.77 13.07
N THR A 122 34.48 0.96 12.17
CA THR A 122 33.97 2.28 11.76
C THR A 122 32.94 2.84 12.72
N LEU A 123 32.50 2.06 13.72
CA LEU A 123 31.55 2.52 14.73
C LEU A 123 32.17 3.63 15.57
N HIS A 124 31.44 4.75 15.69
CA HIS A 124 31.84 5.85 16.55
C HIS A 124 31.57 5.47 18.02
N GLY A 125 32.61 5.15 18.80
CA GLY A 125 32.45 4.92 20.25
C GLY A 125 33.23 3.75 20.85
N PRO A 126 33.32 2.56 20.22
CA PRO A 126 33.99 1.40 20.82
C PRO A 126 35.47 1.66 21.11
N LYS A 127 36.15 2.44 20.26
CA LYS A 127 37.51 2.92 20.51
C LYS A 127 37.62 3.76 21.80
N ARG A 128 36.66 4.65 22.05
CA ARG A 128 36.66 5.55 23.23
C ARG A 128 36.27 4.82 24.51
N ILE A 129 35.45 3.77 24.38
CA ILE A 129 35.14 2.83 25.45
C ILE A 129 36.40 2.02 25.80
N TYR A 130 37.07 1.41 24.82
CA TYR A 130 38.21 0.52 25.07
C TYR A 130 39.40 1.23 25.75
N TYR A 131 39.70 2.48 25.37
CA TYR A 131 40.79 3.27 25.96
C TYR A 131 40.32 4.22 27.11
N GLY A 132 39.04 4.20 27.48
CA GLY A 132 38.46 5.10 28.47
C GLY A 132 38.79 4.71 29.91
N LYS A 133 39.03 5.70 30.79
CA LYS A 133 39.28 5.48 32.23
C LYS A 133 38.02 5.72 33.06
N LYS A 134 37.67 4.78 33.94
CA LYS A 134 36.60 4.83 34.97
C LYS A 134 35.35 5.65 34.58
N CYS A 135 35.32 6.95 34.90
CA CYS A 135 34.18 7.83 34.61
C CYS A 135 33.93 8.02 33.11
N SER A 136 34.99 8.19 32.32
CA SER A 136 34.87 8.35 30.86
C SER A 136 34.39 7.05 30.20
N PHE A 137 34.78 5.89 30.72
CA PHE A 137 34.28 4.59 30.24
C PHE A 137 32.75 4.49 30.40
N GLY A 138 32.24 4.80 31.59
CA GLY A 138 30.80 4.78 31.86
C GLY A 138 30.01 5.77 30.98
N PHE A 139 30.53 6.99 30.82
CA PHE A 139 29.91 8.00 29.95
C PHE A 139 29.78 7.52 28.50
N TRP A 140 30.86 6.99 27.90
CA TRP A 140 30.84 6.53 26.51
C TRP A 140 29.95 5.30 26.31
N ILE A 141 29.86 4.42 27.31
CA ILE A 141 28.91 3.29 27.30
C ILE A 141 27.47 3.80 27.30
N ILE A 142 27.12 4.74 28.18
CA ILE A 142 25.77 5.32 28.24
C ILE A 142 25.43 6.00 26.92
N MET A 143 26.34 6.79 26.35
CA MET A 143 26.13 7.43 25.06
C MET A 143 25.89 6.42 23.93
N MET A 144 26.67 5.33 23.87
CA MET A 144 26.49 4.29 22.86
C MET A 144 25.17 3.54 23.00
N ILE A 145 24.77 3.23 24.24
CA ILE A 145 23.47 2.60 24.52
C ILE A 145 22.34 3.53 24.11
N MET A 146 22.42 4.81 24.48
CA MET A 146 21.41 5.81 24.11
C MET A 146 21.30 5.97 22.59
N SER A 147 22.42 6.06 21.87
CA SER A 147 22.43 6.13 20.41
C SER A 147 21.83 4.87 19.77
N LEU A 148 22.11 3.68 20.32
CA LEU A 148 21.53 2.43 19.82
C LEU A 148 20.01 2.38 20.05
N VAL A 149 19.52 2.80 21.22
CA VAL A 149 18.07 2.86 21.52
C VAL A 149 17.36 3.83 20.59
N LEU A 150 17.91 5.02 20.35
CA LEU A 150 17.36 6.00 19.43
C LEU A 150 17.32 5.46 17.99
N LEU A 151 18.37 4.77 17.56
CA LEU A 151 18.43 4.14 16.23
C LEU A 151 17.35 3.06 16.08
N MET A 152 17.18 2.19 17.07
CA MET A 152 16.14 1.15 17.05
C MET A 152 14.74 1.77 17.03
N LYS A 153 14.50 2.82 17.81
CA LYS A 153 13.23 3.57 17.80
C LYS A 153 12.95 4.20 16.45
N GLN A 154 13.93 4.90 15.87
CA GLN A 154 13.78 5.53 14.55
C GLN A 154 13.49 4.50 13.46
N THR A 155 14.19 3.36 13.49
CA THR A 155 14.00 2.27 12.54
C THR A 155 12.61 1.65 12.68
N ALA A 156 12.15 1.38 13.91
CA ALA A 156 10.81 0.85 14.15
C ALA A 156 9.72 1.81 13.66
N THR A 157 9.86 3.12 13.91
CA THR A 157 8.93 4.13 13.39
C THR A 157 8.90 4.15 11.86
N LEU A 158 10.06 4.08 11.21
CA LEU A 158 10.15 4.06 9.76
C LEU A 158 9.52 2.78 9.17
N ILE A 159 9.74 1.63 9.81
CA ILE A 159 9.12 0.36 9.42
C ILE A 159 7.59 0.46 9.54
N VAL A 160 7.09 0.93 10.69
CA VAL A 160 5.64 1.09 10.90
C VAL A 160 5.04 2.07 9.88
N MET A 161 5.69 3.20 9.64
CA MET A 161 5.27 4.15 8.61
C MET A 161 5.28 3.53 7.21
N TYR A 162 6.28 2.71 6.88
CA TYR A 162 6.36 2.03 5.58
C TYR A 162 5.28 0.95 5.43
N THR A 163 5.07 0.10 6.44
CA THR A 163 4.08 -0.99 6.42
C THR A 163 2.65 -0.49 6.47
N ASN A 164 2.43 0.72 7.00
CA ASN A 164 1.11 1.35 7.02
C ASN A 164 0.72 1.97 5.66
N HIS A 165 1.59 1.89 4.65
CA HIS A 165 1.33 2.37 3.28
C HIS A 165 0.62 3.74 3.20
N PRO A 166 1.19 4.81 3.80
CA PRO A 166 0.58 6.12 3.75
C PRO A 166 0.60 6.64 2.31
N THR A 167 -0.58 6.91 1.76
CA THR A 167 -0.74 7.50 0.44
C THR A 167 -0.88 9.00 0.56
N VAL A 168 -0.02 9.75 -0.13
CA VAL A 168 -0.14 11.20 -0.27
C VAL A 168 -0.74 11.50 -1.64
N SER A 169 -1.92 12.10 -1.66
CA SER A 169 -2.56 12.55 -2.89
C SER A 169 -2.11 13.98 -3.20
N GLN A 170 -1.46 14.19 -4.35
CA GLN A 170 -1.17 15.52 -4.88
C GLN A 170 -2.15 15.81 -6.01
N ALA A 171 -2.91 16.90 -5.90
CA ALA A 171 -3.77 17.37 -6.97
C ALA A 171 -3.00 18.38 -7.83
N SER A 172 -2.92 18.12 -9.13
CA SER A 172 -2.41 19.06 -10.12
C SER A 172 -3.49 19.34 -11.15
N PHE A 173 -3.67 20.61 -11.52
CA PHE A 173 -4.61 21.02 -12.55
C PHE A 173 -3.84 21.19 -13.85
N LEU A 174 -3.90 20.18 -14.72
CA LEU A 174 -3.45 20.31 -16.09
C LEU A 174 -4.67 20.67 -16.93
N ILE A 175 -4.65 21.85 -17.54
CA ILE A 175 -5.62 22.24 -18.55
C ILE A 175 -5.01 21.82 -19.89
N GLU A 176 -5.66 20.90 -20.57
CA GLU A 176 -5.22 20.42 -21.89
C GLU A 176 -5.47 21.50 -22.95
N ASP A 177 -4.51 21.71 -23.86
CA ASP A 177 -4.58 22.75 -24.91
C ASP A 177 -5.74 22.51 -25.89
N HIS A 178 -6.17 21.25 -26.05
CA HIS A 178 -7.28 20.85 -26.91
C HIS A 178 -8.66 20.92 -26.23
N GLY A 179 -8.71 21.39 -24.98
CA GLY A 179 -9.94 21.45 -24.18
C GLY A 179 -10.27 20.11 -23.52
N ILE A 180 -11.43 20.05 -22.88
CA ILE A 180 -11.90 18.87 -22.14
C ILE A 180 -13.09 18.27 -22.91
N GLU A 181 -13.13 16.94 -23.01
CA GLU A 181 -14.27 16.24 -23.61
C GLU A 181 -15.55 16.52 -22.82
N PHE A 182 -16.64 16.84 -23.54
CA PHE A 182 -17.92 17.08 -22.90
C PHE A 182 -18.48 15.76 -22.34
N PRO A 183 -18.88 15.71 -21.06
CA PRO A 183 -19.34 14.48 -20.45
C PRO A 183 -20.69 14.03 -21.02
N LEU A 184 -20.97 12.74 -20.89
CA LEU A 184 -22.32 12.21 -21.13
C LEU A 184 -23.29 12.78 -20.09
N VAL A 185 -24.38 13.39 -20.53
CA VAL A 185 -25.40 13.97 -19.66
C VAL A 185 -26.65 13.10 -19.70
N THR A 186 -27.03 12.52 -18.57
CA THR A 186 -28.30 11.79 -18.45
C THR A 186 -29.35 12.65 -17.75
N LEU A 187 -30.50 12.80 -18.38
CA LEU A 187 -31.64 13.57 -17.91
C LEU A 187 -32.83 12.64 -17.67
N CYS A 188 -33.38 12.70 -16.46
CA CYS A 188 -34.52 11.91 -16.01
C CYS A 188 -35.60 12.84 -15.46
N ASN A 189 -36.86 12.50 -15.71
CA ASN A 189 -37.95 13.09 -14.95
C ASN A 189 -38.06 12.38 -13.60
N PHE A 190 -38.29 13.12 -12.51
CA PHE A 190 -38.55 12.52 -11.21
C PHE A 190 -39.83 11.69 -11.17
N ASN A 191 -40.78 12.01 -12.05
CA ASN A 191 -41.98 11.22 -12.20
C ASN A 191 -41.77 10.13 -13.26
N PRO A 192 -41.73 8.85 -12.89
CA PRO A 192 -41.46 7.75 -13.83
C PRO A 192 -42.62 7.53 -14.82
N VAL A 193 -43.84 7.95 -14.47
CA VAL A 193 -45.05 7.61 -15.21
C VAL A 193 -45.99 8.80 -15.37
N LYS A 194 -46.49 9.03 -16.59
CA LYS A 194 -47.46 10.09 -16.88
C LYS A 194 -48.83 9.78 -16.25
N LYS A 195 -49.40 10.78 -15.55
CA LYS A 195 -50.78 10.70 -15.02
C LYS A 195 -51.84 10.50 -16.11
N SER A 196 -51.61 10.97 -17.33
CA SER A 196 -52.50 10.71 -18.48
C SER A 196 -52.48 9.24 -18.89
N TYR A 197 -51.32 8.58 -18.82
CA TYR A 197 -51.17 7.16 -19.13
C TYR A 197 -51.92 6.29 -18.12
N ILE A 198 -51.75 6.54 -16.82
CA ILE A 198 -52.49 5.83 -15.76
C ILE A 198 -54.01 5.99 -15.92
N ARG A 199 -54.49 7.20 -16.22
CA ARG A 199 -55.92 7.43 -16.47
C ARG A 199 -56.44 6.65 -17.68
N LYS A 200 -55.64 6.49 -18.73
CA LYS A 200 -56.00 5.68 -19.90
C LYS A 200 -56.03 4.19 -19.54
N LEU A 201 -55.06 3.74 -18.76
CA LEU A 201 -54.94 2.35 -18.33
C LEU A 201 -56.09 1.93 -17.41
N ASN A 202 -56.42 2.79 -16.43
CA ASN A 202 -57.53 2.58 -15.49
C ASN A 202 -58.90 2.52 -16.21
N ARG A 203 -59.10 3.23 -17.32
CA ARG A 203 -60.35 3.10 -18.12
C ARG A 203 -60.59 1.70 -18.67
N THR A 204 -59.54 0.90 -18.86
CA THR A 204 -59.65 -0.49 -19.30
C THR A 204 -60.19 -1.39 -18.18
N GLY A 205 -60.06 -0.96 -16.91
CA GLY A 205 -60.49 -1.72 -15.73
C GLY A 205 -59.60 -2.91 -15.38
N ASP A 206 -58.51 -3.10 -16.11
CA ASP A 206 -57.64 -4.28 -15.99
C ASP A 206 -56.52 -4.12 -14.95
N VAL A 207 -56.28 -2.90 -14.46
CA VAL A 207 -55.21 -2.61 -13.49
C VAL A 207 -55.82 -2.32 -12.12
N SER A 208 -55.43 -3.12 -11.12
CA SER A 208 -55.76 -2.89 -9.72
C SER A 208 -54.82 -1.86 -9.09
N ASP A 209 -55.26 -1.24 -8.00
CA ASP A 209 -54.44 -0.28 -7.25
C ASP A 209 -53.17 -0.97 -6.68
N ASP A 210 -53.29 -2.20 -6.15
CA ASP A 210 -52.15 -2.99 -5.65
C ASP A 210 -51.08 -3.25 -6.73
N LEU A 211 -51.51 -3.49 -7.97
CA LEU A 211 -50.59 -3.67 -9.10
C LEU A 211 -49.88 -2.36 -9.43
N LEU A 212 -50.61 -1.25 -9.40
CA LEU A 212 -50.05 0.05 -9.71
C LEU A 212 -49.01 0.46 -8.67
N ASP A 213 -49.30 0.26 -7.39
CA ASP A 213 -48.36 0.56 -6.29
C ASP A 213 -47.10 -0.31 -6.41
N TYR A 214 -47.26 -1.61 -6.66
CA TYR A 214 -46.13 -2.52 -6.91
C TYR A 214 -45.30 -2.09 -8.13
N LEU A 215 -45.94 -1.66 -9.21
CA LEU A 215 -45.23 -1.17 -10.39
C LEU A 215 -44.46 0.10 -10.07
N MET A 216 -45.01 1.04 -9.29
CA MET A 216 -44.27 2.27 -8.91
C MET A 216 -43.05 1.97 -8.04
N GLU A 217 -43.09 0.90 -7.25
CA GLU A 217 -41.98 0.46 -6.41
C GLU A 217 -40.94 -0.39 -7.18
N PHE A 218 -41.29 -0.91 -8.36
CA PHE A 218 -40.45 -1.85 -9.11
C PHE A 218 -39.06 -1.30 -9.48
N LEU A 219 -38.96 0.02 -9.70
CA LEU A 219 -37.70 0.67 -10.07
C LEU A 219 -36.92 1.21 -8.87
N ILE A 220 -37.46 1.12 -7.66
CA ILE A 220 -36.79 1.56 -6.45
C ILE A 220 -35.61 0.61 -6.15
N ASP A 221 -34.49 1.17 -5.72
CA ASP A 221 -33.33 0.38 -5.34
C ASP A 221 -33.67 -0.55 -4.15
N ALA A 222 -33.03 -1.72 -4.09
CA ALA A 222 -33.28 -2.72 -3.06
C ALA A 222 -33.10 -2.18 -1.62
N SER A 223 -32.16 -1.26 -1.40
CA SER A 223 -31.93 -0.68 -0.07
C SER A 223 -33.06 0.25 0.35
N SER A 224 -33.54 1.10 -0.55
CA SER A 224 -34.70 1.95 -0.32
C SER A 224 -35.98 1.13 -0.17
N LEU A 225 -36.18 0.13 -1.04
CA LEU A 225 -37.34 -0.76 -0.98
C LEU A 225 -37.41 -1.49 0.37
N TYR A 226 -36.29 -1.99 0.88
CA TYR A 226 -36.26 -2.67 2.18
C TYR A 226 -36.66 -1.76 3.35
N TRP A 227 -36.40 -0.45 3.24
CA TRP A 227 -36.75 0.52 4.29
C TRP A 227 -38.20 1.01 4.18
N THR A 228 -38.73 1.15 2.96
CA THR A 228 -40.03 1.77 2.72
C THR A 228 -41.16 0.78 2.49
N ALA A 229 -40.87 -0.43 2.01
CA ALA A 229 -41.90 -1.40 1.64
C ALA A 229 -42.48 -2.12 2.86
N ASP A 230 -43.81 -2.26 2.85
CA ASP A 230 -44.51 -3.17 3.75
C ASP A 230 -44.41 -4.59 3.18
N ARG A 231 -43.63 -5.43 3.85
CA ARG A 231 -43.31 -6.80 3.37
C ARG A 231 -44.56 -7.66 3.18
N GLU A 232 -45.63 -7.42 3.95
CA GLU A 232 -46.88 -8.16 3.82
C GLU A 232 -47.64 -7.80 2.52
N ASN A 233 -47.52 -6.55 2.06
CA ASN A 233 -48.20 -6.06 0.86
C ASN A 233 -47.41 -6.34 -0.43
N LEU A 234 -46.09 -6.52 -0.33
CA LEU A 234 -45.25 -6.78 -1.51
C LEU A 234 -45.65 -8.09 -2.23
N HIS A 235 -46.03 -9.11 -1.46
CA HIS A 235 -46.53 -10.39 -2.00
C HIS A 235 -47.89 -10.24 -2.71
N VAL A 236 -48.73 -9.30 -2.28
CA VAL A 236 -50.02 -9.02 -2.90
C VAL A 236 -49.80 -8.37 -4.28
N GLY A 237 -48.91 -7.39 -4.35
CA GLY A 237 -48.52 -6.73 -5.59
C GLY A 237 -47.88 -7.67 -6.61
N GLU A 238 -46.98 -8.54 -6.15
CA GLU A 238 -46.35 -9.57 -7.00
C GLU A 238 -47.40 -10.52 -7.60
N LYS A 239 -48.34 -11.00 -6.79
CA LYS A 239 -49.44 -11.86 -7.26
C LYS A 239 -50.36 -11.13 -8.24
N ALA A 240 -50.65 -9.85 -8.01
CA ALA A 240 -51.43 -9.03 -8.93
C ALA A 240 -50.72 -8.86 -10.29
N LEU A 241 -49.39 -8.71 -10.28
CA LEU A 241 -48.57 -8.64 -11.48
C LEU A 241 -48.59 -9.96 -12.28
N GLU A 242 -48.53 -11.10 -11.61
CA GLU A 242 -48.64 -12.41 -12.27
C GLU A 242 -50.00 -12.59 -12.95
N VAL A 243 -51.09 -12.25 -12.27
CA VAL A 243 -52.45 -12.30 -12.83
C VAL A 243 -52.56 -11.37 -14.05
N TYR A 244 -51.99 -10.17 -13.96
CA TYR A 244 -52.00 -9.22 -15.08
C TYR A 244 -51.21 -9.73 -16.28
N LYS A 245 -50.00 -10.28 -16.06
CA LYS A 245 -49.17 -10.89 -17.12
C LYS A 245 -49.85 -12.08 -17.78
N ALA A 246 -50.60 -12.89 -17.03
CA ALA A 246 -51.36 -14.01 -17.58
C ALA A 246 -52.47 -13.54 -18.54
N LYS A 247 -53.10 -12.39 -18.26
CA LYS A 247 -54.11 -11.78 -19.13
C LYS A 247 -53.50 -10.98 -20.29
N HIS A 248 -52.31 -10.43 -20.11
CA HIS A 248 -51.59 -9.61 -21.09
C HIS A 248 -50.21 -10.22 -21.40
N PRO A 249 -50.12 -11.21 -22.29
CA PRO A 249 -48.86 -11.94 -22.55
C PRO A 249 -47.75 -11.07 -23.16
N ASN A 250 -48.11 -9.93 -23.79
CA ASN A 250 -47.15 -8.97 -24.35
C ASN A 250 -46.67 -7.94 -23.33
N PHE A 251 -47.15 -7.99 -22.08
CA PHE A 251 -46.78 -7.02 -21.06
C PHE A 251 -45.39 -7.33 -20.49
N THR A 252 -44.53 -6.32 -20.50
CA THR A 252 -43.26 -6.32 -19.77
C THR A 252 -43.20 -5.09 -18.87
N VAL A 253 -42.60 -5.24 -17.69
CA VAL A 253 -42.50 -4.12 -16.74
C VAL A 253 -41.59 -3.02 -17.31
N GLU A 254 -40.51 -3.39 -17.99
CA GLU A 254 -39.65 -2.45 -18.69
C GLU A 254 -40.40 -1.72 -19.81
N GLY A 255 -41.15 -2.45 -20.64
CA GLY A 255 -42.00 -1.88 -21.69
C GLY A 255 -43.05 -0.93 -21.13
N PHE A 256 -43.65 -1.26 -19.98
CA PHE A 256 -44.55 -0.36 -19.27
C PHE A 256 -43.90 0.98 -18.97
N PHE A 257 -42.67 1.02 -18.43
CA PHE A 257 -41.99 2.29 -18.17
C PHE A 257 -41.56 3.03 -19.43
N LEU A 258 -41.20 2.30 -20.49
CA LEU A 258 -40.88 2.91 -21.79
C LEU A 258 -42.10 3.60 -22.43
N ASP A 259 -43.30 3.01 -22.28
CA ASP A 259 -44.54 3.54 -22.84
C ASP A 259 -45.21 4.59 -21.93
N ALA A 260 -45.15 4.38 -20.62
CA ALA A 260 -45.76 5.22 -19.61
C ALA A 260 -44.94 6.49 -19.31
N GLY A 261 -43.64 6.45 -19.57
CA GLY A 261 -42.72 7.56 -19.37
C GLY A 261 -42.94 8.77 -20.29
N PHE A 262 -42.22 9.85 -20.03
CA PHE A 262 -42.28 11.07 -20.83
C PHE A 262 -41.56 10.88 -22.17
N ASN A 263 -42.11 11.46 -23.23
CA ASN A 263 -41.43 11.46 -24.52
C ASN A 263 -40.35 12.54 -24.55
N CYS A 264 -39.32 12.33 -25.38
CA CYS A 264 -38.22 13.28 -25.52
C CYS A 264 -38.73 14.65 -25.97
N GLU A 265 -39.60 14.69 -26.99
CA GLU A 265 -40.18 15.92 -27.55
C GLU A 265 -41.03 16.70 -26.54
N GLU A 266 -41.65 16.01 -25.57
CA GLU A 266 -42.45 16.64 -24.52
C GLU A 266 -41.59 17.19 -23.38
N SER A 267 -40.38 16.64 -23.19
CA SER A 267 -39.49 16.96 -22.07
C SER A 267 -38.43 17.98 -22.45
N MET A 268 -37.93 17.91 -23.68
CA MET A 268 -36.80 18.69 -24.17
C MET A 268 -37.27 19.71 -25.20
N MET A 269 -37.51 20.94 -24.74
CA MET A 269 -38.03 22.00 -25.59
C MET A 269 -36.96 22.58 -26.54
N ILE A 270 -35.74 22.82 -26.02
CA ILE A 270 -34.63 23.43 -26.77
C ILE A 270 -33.32 22.81 -26.27
N CYS A 271 -32.47 22.35 -27.20
CA CYS A 271 -31.09 21.94 -26.91
C CYS A 271 -30.10 22.83 -27.66
N SER A 272 -29.08 23.31 -26.95
CA SER A 272 -28.00 24.13 -27.48
C SER A 272 -26.68 23.75 -26.84
N PHE A 273 -25.64 23.57 -27.66
CA PHE A 273 -24.30 23.28 -27.20
C PHE A 273 -23.29 24.10 -28.01
N GLY A 274 -22.35 24.76 -27.32
CA GLY A 274 -21.36 25.65 -27.98
C GLY A 274 -22.00 26.78 -28.82
N GLY A 275 -23.20 27.24 -28.45
CA GLY A 275 -23.95 28.26 -29.18
C GLY A 275 -24.71 27.76 -30.41
N ARG A 276 -24.70 26.45 -30.69
CA ARG A 276 -25.45 25.84 -31.80
C ARG A 276 -26.66 25.09 -31.27
N GLN A 277 -27.84 25.39 -31.81
CA GLN A 277 -29.06 24.66 -31.52
C GLN A 277 -29.14 23.38 -32.36
N PHE A 278 -29.67 22.31 -31.79
CA PHE A 278 -29.84 21.01 -32.45
C PHE A 278 -31.09 20.30 -31.96
N ASN A 279 -31.53 19.27 -32.70
CA ASN A 279 -32.67 18.45 -32.29
C ASN A 279 -32.25 17.51 -31.15
N CYS A 280 -32.78 17.74 -29.94
CA CYS A 280 -32.47 16.94 -28.75
C CYS A 280 -32.62 15.43 -28.99
N CYS A 281 -33.75 15.03 -29.58
CA CYS A 281 -34.16 13.63 -29.68
C CYS A 281 -33.42 12.85 -30.78
N GLN A 282 -32.69 13.55 -31.64
CA GLN A 282 -31.80 12.91 -32.63
C GLN A 282 -30.49 12.44 -31.98
N TYR A 283 -30.02 13.14 -30.95
CA TYR A 283 -28.72 12.87 -30.31
C TYR A 283 -28.85 12.23 -28.93
N MET A 284 -30.07 12.09 -28.41
CA MET A 284 -30.37 11.41 -27.16
C MET A 284 -30.78 9.96 -27.42
N SER A 285 -30.35 9.08 -26.51
CA SER A 285 -30.76 7.68 -26.46
C SER A 285 -31.56 7.40 -25.19
N VAL A 286 -32.54 6.50 -25.29
CA VAL A 286 -33.38 6.13 -24.14
C VAL A 286 -32.65 5.13 -23.25
N ILE A 287 -32.73 5.33 -21.94
CA ILE A 287 -32.21 4.42 -20.93
C ILE A 287 -33.23 4.29 -19.78
N ILE A 288 -33.38 3.09 -19.24
CA ILE A 288 -34.18 2.84 -18.04
C ILE A 288 -33.30 2.96 -16.80
N THR A 289 -33.75 3.74 -15.82
CA THR A 289 -33.10 3.91 -14.51
C THR A 289 -34.11 3.68 -13.39
N ASN A 290 -33.70 3.88 -12.15
CA ASN A 290 -34.61 3.88 -11.00
C ASN A 290 -35.69 4.99 -11.05
N LEU A 291 -35.53 5.99 -11.92
CA LEU A 291 -36.51 7.06 -12.17
C LEU A 291 -37.40 6.77 -13.41
N GLY A 292 -37.30 5.58 -13.99
CA GLY A 292 -38.04 5.21 -15.20
C GLY A 292 -37.30 5.59 -16.48
N LYS A 293 -38.05 6.09 -17.45
CA LYS A 293 -37.54 6.44 -18.79
C LYS A 293 -36.74 7.73 -18.77
N CYS A 294 -35.46 7.62 -19.08
CA CYS A 294 -34.50 8.72 -19.13
C CYS A 294 -33.85 8.84 -20.50
N PHE A 295 -33.14 9.95 -20.70
CA PHE A 295 -32.44 10.29 -21.94
C PHE A 295 -30.98 10.59 -21.65
N LYS A 296 -30.06 9.96 -22.38
CA LYS A 296 -28.61 10.20 -22.29
C LYS A 296 -28.02 10.58 -23.65
#